data_AF-A0A957JT38-F1
#
_entry.id   AF-A0A957JT38-F1
#
_cell.length_a   1.000
_cell.length_b   1.000
_cell.length_c   1.000
_cell.angle_alpha   90.00
_cell.angle_beta   90.00
_cell.angle_gamma   90.00
#
_symmetry.space_group_name_H-M   'P 1'
#
loop_
_entity.id
_entity.type
_entity.pdbx_description
1 polymer ?
#
loop_
_entity_poly.entity_id
_entity_poly.type
_entity_poly.pdbx_seq_one_letter_code
_entity_poly.pdbx_strand_id
1 'polypeptide(L)'
;MTQSTEPIRLNSNENPMGPSPLALQSVTHVLSQVNTYPGPEMPVQLQEAIAAAWGHRITPDHIVLGSGSVGVMNLVARLYLDTPEAECLVMPPVFPYFLNYCRENGRKLVTVPLQGESFRADLTAVLA
;
A
#
# COMPACT_ATOMS: atom_id res chain seq x y z
N MET A 1 33.35 9.71 21.30
CA MET A 1 32.18 9.68 20.40
C MET A 1 32.52 8.78 19.23
N THR A 2 32.03 7.55 19.21
CA THR A 2 32.25 6.63 18.09
C THR A 2 31.42 7.12 16.90
N GLN A 3 32.08 7.56 15.82
CA GLN A 3 31.39 7.81 14.56
C GLN A 3 30.79 6.48 14.09
N SER A 4 29.47 6.43 13.91
CA SER A 4 28.81 5.30 13.28
C SER A 4 29.28 5.21 11.83
N THR A 5 29.74 4.03 11.41
CA THR A 5 30.21 3.74 10.04
C THR A 5 29.08 3.39 9.09
N GLU A 6 27.82 3.47 9.54
CA GLU A 6 26.67 3.13 8.70
C GLU A 6 26.26 4.31 7.80
N PRO A 7 25.96 4.05 6.52
CA PRO A 7 25.49 5.09 5.61
C PRO A 7 24.12 5.64 6.05
N ILE A 8 23.92 6.95 5.90
CA ILE A 8 22.61 7.56 6.11
C ILE A 8 21.64 7.02 5.05
N ARG A 9 20.53 6.40 5.49
CA ARG A 9 19.53 5.79 4.62
C ARG A 9 18.48 6.84 4.20
N LEU A 10 18.49 7.25 2.93
CA LEU A 10 17.55 8.25 2.35
C LEU A 10 16.83 7.73 1.10
N ASN A 11 16.74 6.42 0.92
CA ASN A 11 16.37 5.79 -0.36
C ASN A 11 15.04 5.02 -0.35
N SER A 12 14.37 4.89 0.80
CA SER A 12 13.22 3.98 0.97
C SER A 12 11.98 4.62 1.63
N ASN A 13 11.96 5.95 1.81
CA ASN A 13 10.87 6.68 2.48
C ASN A 13 10.56 6.19 3.91
N GLU A 14 11.53 5.60 4.60
CA GLU A 14 11.37 5.12 5.98
C GLU A 14 11.20 6.29 6.94
N ASN A 15 10.40 6.11 7.99
CA ASN A 15 10.26 7.11 9.05
C ASN A 15 11.48 7.05 10.00
N PRO A 16 12.31 8.11 10.09
CA PRO A 16 13.51 8.09 10.92
C PRO A 16 13.24 8.18 12.42
N MET A 17 12.01 8.49 12.84
CA MET A 17 11.65 8.67 14.26
C MET A 17 11.52 7.35 15.03
N GLY A 18 11.48 6.22 14.32
CA GLY A 18 11.14 4.93 14.92
C GLY A 18 9.64 4.79 15.25
N PRO A 19 9.23 3.62 15.77
CA PRO A 19 7.84 3.36 16.11
C PRO A 19 7.41 4.10 17.39
N SER A 20 6.11 4.33 17.52
CA SER A 20 5.50 4.85 18.76
C SER A 20 5.82 3.94 19.95
N PRO A 21 6.16 4.48 21.14
CA PRO A 21 6.33 3.69 22.36
C PRO A 21 5.12 2.83 22.73
N LEU A 22 3.90 3.32 22.47
CA LEU A 22 2.66 2.56 22.70
C LEU A 22 2.52 1.37 21.73
N ALA A 23 2.98 1.56 20.49
CA ALA A 23 3.00 0.47 19.51
C ALA A 23 4.03 -0.60 19.91
N LEU A 24 5.22 -0.20 20.38
CA LEU A 24 6.24 -1.13 20.89
C LEU A 24 5.74 -1.95 22.08
N GLN A 25 5.06 -1.31 23.03
CA GLN A 25 4.46 -2.01 24.18
C GLN A 25 3.41 -3.03 23.73
N SER A 26 2.54 -2.64 22.79
CA SER A 26 1.49 -3.52 22.24
C SER A 26 2.08 -4.73 21.52
N VAL A 27 3.10 -4.52 20.67
CA VAL A 27 3.81 -5.61 19.98
C VAL A 27 4.45 -6.55 21.00
N THR A 28 5.16 -6.00 21.99
CA THR A 28 5.82 -6.81 23.03
C THR A 28 4.84 -7.69 23.79
N HIS A 29 3.63 -7.20 24.05
CA HIS A 29 2.59 -7.95 24.75
C HIS A 29 2.09 -9.18 23.96
N VAL A 30 2.02 -9.08 22.63
CA VAL A 30 1.49 -10.16 21.76
C VAL A 30 2.56 -11.14 21.26
N LEU A 31 3.86 -10.81 21.42
CA LEU A 31 4.96 -11.64 20.92
C LEU A 31 4.95 -13.09 21.43
N SER A 32 4.45 -13.33 22.64
CA SER A 32 4.36 -14.70 23.20
C SER A 32 3.23 -15.54 22.62
N GLN A 33 2.33 -14.95 21.81
CA GLN A 33 1.12 -15.59 21.28
C GLN A 33 1.19 -15.84 19.76
N VAL A 34 2.30 -15.47 19.11
CA VAL A 34 2.48 -15.53 17.65
C VAL A 34 2.59 -16.95 17.08
N ASN A 35 2.60 -17.98 17.93
CA ASN A 35 2.55 -19.38 17.52
C ASN A 35 1.14 -19.82 17.05
N THR A 36 0.15 -18.93 17.16
CA THR A 36 -1.23 -19.16 16.70
C THR A 36 -1.67 -18.04 15.78
N TYR A 37 -2.68 -18.31 14.96
CA TYR A 37 -3.30 -17.28 14.13
C TYR A 37 -4.01 -16.24 15.00
N PRO A 38 -4.08 -14.96 14.56
CA PRO A 38 -4.93 -13.96 15.18
C PRO A 38 -6.38 -14.45 15.29
N GLY A 39 -7.05 -14.12 16.40
CA GLY A 39 -8.48 -14.39 16.56
C GLY A 39 -9.33 -13.66 15.51
N PRO A 40 -10.50 -14.21 15.13
CA PRO A 40 -11.37 -13.60 14.11
C PRO A 40 -11.84 -12.18 14.47
N GLU A 41 -11.81 -11.81 15.74
CA GLU A 41 -12.15 -10.48 16.25
C GLU A 41 -11.07 -9.42 16.00
N MET A 42 -9.79 -9.79 15.87
CA MET A 42 -8.70 -8.82 15.76
C MET A 42 -8.77 -7.97 14.47
N PRO A 43 -9.04 -8.54 13.27
CA PRO A 43 -9.28 -7.76 12.06
C PRO A 43 -10.43 -6.77 12.22
N VAL A 44 -11.53 -7.19 12.86
CA VAL A 44 -12.73 -6.37 13.06
C VAL A 44 -12.43 -5.15 13.93
N GLN A 45 -11.75 -5.36 15.06
CA GLN A 45 -11.35 -4.27 15.96
C GLN A 45 -10.44 -3.25 15.26
N LEU A 46 -9.52 -3.71 14.40
CA LEU A 46 -8.67 -2.82 13.63
C LEU A 46 -9.47 -2.01 12.60
N GLN A 47 -10.42 -2.63 11.90
CA GLN A 47 -11.30 -1.94 10.96
C GLN A 47 -12.15 -0.88 11.68
N GLU A 48 -12.73 -1.20 12.84
CA GLU A 48 -13.48 -0.26 13.67
C GLU A 48 -12.62 0.93 14.12
N ALA A 49 -11.40 0.68 14.60
CA ALA A 49 -10.47 1.72 15.00
C ALA A 49 -10.08 2.64 13.83
N ILE A 50 -9.83 2.08 12.64
CA ILE A 50 -9.56 2.87 11.42
C ILE A 50 -10.79 3.69 11.05
N ALA A 51 -11.99 3.11 11.04
CA ALA A 51 -13.23 3.83 10.73
C ALA A 51 -13.48 5.01 11.69
N ALA A 52 -13.23 4.79 12.99
CA ALA A 52 -13.31 5.84 14.01
C ALA A 52 -12.27 6.96 13.79
N ALA A 53 -11.03 6.60 13.43
CA ALA A 53 -9.97 7.58 13.13
C ALA A 53 -10.32 8.48 11.92
N TRP A 54 -11.15 7.99 10.99
CA TRP A 54 -11.70 8.76 9.87
C TRP A 54 -12.98 9.54 10.22
N GLY A 55 -13.30 9.69 11.51
CA GLY A 55 -14.47 10.43 12.00
C GLY A 55 -15.79 9.77 11.60
N HIS A 56 -15.83 8.44 11.48
CA HIS A 56 -17.00 7.65 11.09
C HIS A 56 -17.60 8.00 9.72
N ARG A 57 -16.82 8.64 8.84
CA ARG A 57 -17.21 8.87 7.43
C ARG A 57 -17.27 7.58 6.60
N ILE A 58 -16.60 6.53 7.08
CA ILE A 58 -16.59 5.19 6.51
C ILE A 58 -16.96 4.19 7.61
N THR A 59 -17.50 3.03 7.22
CA THR A 59 -17.80 1.90 8.09
C THR A 59 -16.69 0.84 7.98
N PRO A 60 -16.62 -0.14 8.91
CA PRO A 60 -15.73 -1.29 8.78
C PRO A 60 -15.84 -2.01 7.43
N ASP A 61 -17.03 -2.07 6.85
CA ASP A 61 -17.29 -2.71 5.55
C ASP A 61 -16.57 -2.01 4.36
N HIS A 62 -16.14 -0.76 4.53
CA HIS A 62 -15.35 -0.04 3.52
C HIS A 62 -13.84 -0.29 3.65
N ILE A 63 -13.40 -1.13 4.61
CA ILE A 63 -11.98 -1.30 4.95
C ILE A 63 -11.53 -2.72 4.64
N VAL A 64 -10.52 -2.85 3.79
CA VAL A 64 -9.81 -4.11 3.54
C VAL A 64 -8.43 -4.04 4.19
N LEU A 65 -8.12 -5.02 5.03
CA LEU A 65 -6.81 -5.17 5.64
C LEU A 65 -5.91 -6.01 4.73
N GLY A 66 -4.64 -5.62 4.62
CA GLY A 66 -3.63 -6.37 3.89
C GLY A 66 -2.25 -6.25 4.53
N SER A 67 -1.35 -7.16 4.17
CA SER A 67 0.05 -7.15 4.62
C SER A 67 0.83 -6.01 3.95
N GLY A 68 0.56 -4.79 4.40
CA GLY A 68 0.98 -3.56 3.74
C GLY A 68 0.13 -3.21 2.51
N SER A 69 0.29 -1.98 2.02
CA SER A 69 -0.48 -1.47 0.87
C SER A 69 -0.24 -2.29 -0.40
N VAL A 70 0.97 -2.83 -0.60
CA VAL A 70 1.29 -3.73 -1.73
C VAL A 70 0.45 -5.00 -1.72
N GLY A 71 0.16 -5.57 -0.54
CA GLY A 71 -0.73 -6.72 -0.42
C GLY A 71 -2.16 -6.40 -0.87
N VAL A 72 -2.64 -5.20 -0.54
CA VAL A 72 -3.95 -4.70 -1.01
C VAL A 72 -3.92 -4.42 -2.52
N MET A 73 -2.85 -3.81 -3.05
CA MET A 73 -2.69 -3.57 -4.49
C MET A 73 -2.68 -4.88 -5.28
N ASN A 74 -2.05 -5.94 -4.76
CA ASN A 74 -2.10 -7.29 -5.36
C ASN A 74 -3.52 -7.82 -5.45
N LEU A 75 -4.29 -7.70 -4.36
CA LEU A 75 -5.68 -8.14 -4.34
C LEU A 75 -6.51 -7.37 -5.38
N VAL A 76 -6.35 -6.04 -5.45
CA VAL A 76 -7.02 -5.19 -6.45
C VAL A 76 -6.62 -5.60 -7.87
N ALA A 77 -5.33 -5.82 -8.13
CA ALA A 77 -4.85 -6.24 -9.45
C ALA A 77 -5.48 -7.57 -9.87
N ARG A 78 -5.54 -8.56 -8.98
CA ARG A 78 -6.16 -9.87 -9.25
C ARG A 78 -7.66 -9.77 -9.45
N LEU A 79 -8.36 -8.93 -8.67
CA LEU A 79 -9.81 -8.78 -8.78
C LEU A 79 -10.23 -8.12 -10.10
N TYR A 80 -9.48 -7.11 -10.55
CA TYR A 80 -9.90 -6.25 -11.67
C TYR A 80 -9.18 -6.51 -12.98
N LEU A 81 -8.01 -7.17 -12.97
CA LEU A 81 -7.22 -7.42 -14.19
C LEU A 81 -7.22 -8.88 -14.64
N ASP A 82 -7.86 -9.79 -13.90
CA ASP A 82 -7.91 -11.22 -14.26
C ASP A 82 -9.00 -11.56 -15.30
N THR A 83 -9.32 -10.60 -16.18
CA THR A 83 -10.12 -10.86 -17.39
C THR A 83 -9.33 -10.46 -18.64
N PRO A 84 -9.55 -11.12 -19.79
CA PRO A 84 -8.85 -10.79 -21.03
C PRO A 84 -9.07 -9.35 -21.52
N GLU A 85 -10.22 -8.77 -21.20
CA GLU A 85 -10.62 -7.43 -21.65
C GLU A 85 -10.17 -6.32 -20.70
N ALA A 86 -9.67 -6.68 -19.51
CA ALA A 86 -9.24 -5.70 -18.54
C ALA A 86 -7.97 -4.98 -18.97
N GLU A 87 -7.95 -3.67 -18.74
CA GLU A 87 -6.81 -2.80 -19.04
C GLU A 87 -6.39 -2.05 -17.78
N CYS A 88 -5.07 -1.92 -17.59
CA CYS A 88 -4.51 -1.10 -16.53
C CYS A 88 -3.90 0.17 -17.13
N LEU A 89 -4.38 1.33 -16.71
CA LEU A 89 -3.78 2.61 -17.05
C LEU A 89 -2.80 3.05 -15.95
N VAL A 90 -1.58 3.44 -16.35
CA VAL A 90 -0.59 4.03 -15.44
C VAL A 90 -0.01 5.32 -16.01
N MET A 91 0.46 6.22 -15.14
CA MET A 91 1.05 7.50 -15.52
C MET A 91 2.55 7.58 -15.16
N PRO A 92 3.47 7.08 -16.00
CA PRO A 92 4.89 7.07 -15.68
C PRO A 92 5.49 8.49 -15.66
N PRO A 93 6.46 8.78 -14.76
CA PRO A 93 6.97 7.90 -13.70
C PRO A 93 5.95 7.65 -12.57
N VAL A 94 5.81 6.38 -12.17
CA VAL A 94 4.87 5.93 -11.13
C VAL A 94 5.50 4.80 -10.31
N PHE A 95 4.99 4.54 -9.10
CA PHE A 95 5.33 3.33 -8.36
C PHE A 95 5.04 2.09 -9.22
N PRO A 96 6.02 1.19 -9.47
CA PRO A 96 5.97 0.28 -10.60
C PRO A 96 5.07 -0.96 -10.40
N TYR A 97 4.34 -1.05 -9.29
CA TYR A 97 3.60 -2.27 -8.94
C TYR A 97 2.66 -2.76 -10.04
N PHE A 98 1.69 -1.93 -10.46
CA PHE A 98 0.73 -2.31 -11.50
C PHE A 98 1.38 -2.49 -12.88
N LEU A 99 2.43 -1.72 -13.17
CA LEU A 99 3.21 -1.84 -14.41
C LEU A 99 3.92 -3.20 -14.48
N ASN A 100 4.54 -3.65 -13.38
CA ASN A 100 5.17 -4.96 -13.29
C ASN A 100 4.12 -6.07 -13.34
N TYR A 101 3.04 -5.95 -12.56
CA TYR A 101 1.94 -6.91 -12.55
C TYR A 101 1.40 -7.18 -13.96
N CYS A 102 1.15 -6.12 -14.75
CA CYS A 102 0.63 -6.29 -16.10
C CYS A 102 1.63 -6.98 -17.03
N ARG A 103 2.91 -6.59 -16.96
CA ARG A 103 3.98 -7.21 -17.77
C ARG A 103 4.16 -8.69 -17.44
N GLU A 104 4.18 -9.03 -16.15
CA GLU A 104 4.39 -10.40 -15.67
C GLU A 104 3.21 -11.33 -15.98
N ASN A 105 1.99 -10.79 -16.02
CA ASN A 105 0.77 -11.58 -16.20
C ASN A 105 0.13 -11.42 -17.59
N GLY A 106 0.83 -10.78 -18.53
CA GLY A 106 0.35 -10.56 -19.91
C GLY A 106 -0.94 -9.74 -19.99
N ARG A 107 -1.14 -8.79 -19.06
CA ARG A 107 -2.31 -7.90 -19.04
C ARG A 107 -2.07 -6.68 -19.94
N LYS A 108 -3.14 -6.14 -20.53
CA LYS A 108 -3.05 -4.93 -21.34
C LYS A 108 -2.69 -3.72 -20.44
N LEU A 109 -1.58 -3.07 -20.77
CA LEU A 109 -1.06 -1.90 -20.08
C LEU A 109 -1.19 -0.68 -20.99
N VAL A 110 -1.90 0.34 -20.53
CA VAL A 110 -2.01 1.65 -21.17
C VAL A 110 -1.16 2.64 -20.38
N THR A 111 -0.36 3.44 -21.07
CA THR A 111 0.52 4.42 -20.42
C THR A 111 0.20 5.83 -20.89
N VAL A 112 -0.07 6.73 -19.94
CA VAL A 112 -0.25 8.17 -20.19
C VAL A 112 0.83 8.92 -19.41
N PRO A 113 1.98 9.29 -20.02
CA PRO A 113 3.08 9.92 -19.31
C PRO A 113 2.69 11.23 -18.62
N LEU A 114 3.36 11.55 -17.52
CA LEU A 114 3.20 12.86 -16.87
C LEU A 114 3.71 14.00 -17.76
N GLN A 115 3.19 15.21 -17.54
CA GLN A 115 3.43 16.37 -18.40
C GLN A 115 4.82 17.00 -18.19
N GLY A 116 5.68 16.85 -19.20
CA GLY A 116 6.97 17.53 -19.30
C GLY A 116 7.81 17.47 -18.02
N GLU A 117 8.45 18.57 -17.67
CA GLU A 117 9.25 18.70 -16.45
C GLU A 117 8.38 18.94 -15.19
N SER A 118 7.08 19.21 -15.36
CA SER A 118 6.19 19.50 -14.23
C SER A 118 5.74 18.25 -13.48
N PHE A 119 5.89 17.07 -14.11
CA PHE A 119 5.40 15.78 -13.60
C PHE A 119 3.93 15.82 -13.17
N ARG A 120 3.09 16.66 -13.79
CA ARG A 120 1.65 16.72 -13.53
C ARG A 120 0.89 15.65 -14.34
N ALA A 121 -0.21 15.16 -13.79
CA ALA A 121 -1.10 14.26 -14.50
C ALA A 121 -1.77 14.99 -15.68
N ASP A 122 -1.76 14.35 -16.86
CA ASP A 122 -2.50 14.82 -18.03
C ASP A 122 -3.89 14.19 -18.05
N LEU A 123 -4.86 14.83 -17.38
CA LEU A 123 -6.21 14.29 -17.29
C LEU A 123 -6.93 14.28 -18.64
N THR A 124 -6.57 15.18 -19.57
CA THR A 124 -7.13 15.18 -20.91
C THR A 124 -6.68 13.94 -21.68
N ALA A 125 -5.40 13.59 -21.60
CA ALA A 125 -4.87 12.39 -22.23
C ALA A 125 -5.37 11.08 -21.55
N VAL A 126 -5.68 11.11 -20.25
CA VAL A 126 -6.30 9.98 -19.54
C VAL A 126 -7.74 9.71 -20.01
N LEU A 127 -8.46 10.76 -20.42
CA LEU A 127 -9.88 10.67 -20.82
C LEU A 127 -10.09 10.49 -22.33
N ALA A 128 -9.02 10.51 -23.14
CA ALA A 128 -9.05 10.40 -24.59
C ALA A 128 -9.18 8.93 -25.04
#